data_AF-A0A4V6I3L6-F1
#
_entry.id   AF-A0A4V6I3L6-F1
#
_cell.length_a   1.000
_cell.length_b   1.000
_cell.length_c   1.000
_cell.angle_alpha   90.00
_cell.angle_beta   90.00
_cell.angle_gamma   90.00
#
_symmetry.space_group_name_H-M   'P 1'
#
loop_
_entity.id
_entity.type
_entity.pdbx_description
1 polymer ?
#
loop_
_entity_poly.entity_id
_entity_poly.type
_entity_poly.pdbx_seq_one_letter_code
_entity_poly.pdbx_strand_id
1 'polypeptide(L)'
;MYIRTLIYYFFYNQCVRILSGLIPFKSYRKRFREAFFKETPPYFVRHSLYGKIYMPHYELAFPIIYQEPEIYNAQGEKMRTFFVRSYLDAHYPNSDSKYFLWDRFNIALPVHFYKEKAILETMNNNGGGGEIRLF
;
A
#
# COMPACT_ATOMS: atom_id res chain seq x y z
N MET A 1 12.02 -4.03 7.90
CA MET A 1 12.27 -3.03 8.97
C MET A 1 10.99 -2.45 9.57
N TYR A 2 9.96 -2.12 8.78
CA TYR A 2 8.74 -1.41 9.25
C TYR A 2 7.73 -2.21 10.09
N ILE A 3 7.63 -3.53 9.92
CA ILE A 3 6.68 -4.37 10.70
C ILE A 3 6.99 -4.27 12.21
N ARG A 4 8.28 -4.29 12.57
CA ARG A 4 8.73 -4.11 13.96
C ARG A 4 8.31 -2.74 14.53
N THR A 5 8.43 -1.68 13.73
CA THR A 5 8.05 -0.32 14.13
C THR A 5 6.53 -0.18 14.31
N LEU A 6 5.75 -0.77 13.41
CA LEU A 6 4.28 -0.80 13.49
C LEU A 6 3.80 -1.57 14.72
N ILE A 7 4.36 -2.75 14.97
CA ILE A 7 4.07 -3.56 16.16
C ILE A 7 4.45 -2.79 17.43
N TYR A 8 5.62 -2.14 17.45
CA TYR A 8 6.05 -1.31 18.57
C TYR A 8 5.08 -0.16 18.85
N TYR A 9 4.67 0.61 17.84
CA TYR A 9 3.70 1.70 18.01
C TYR A 9 2.33 1.20 18.43
N PHE A 10 1.89 0.04 17.93
CA PHE A 10 0.65 -0.59 18.36
C PHE A 10 0.68 -0.88 19.86
N PHE A 11 1.67 -1.63 20.34
CA PHE A 11 1.78 -1.98 21.76
C PHE A 11 1.97 -0.75 22.65
N TYR A 12 2.84 0.19 22.23
CA TYR A 12 3.06 1.44 22.94
C TYR A 12 1.76 2.25 23.09
N ASN A 13 0.97 2.39 22.01
CA ASN A 13 -0.30 3.09 22.07
C ASN A 13 -1.35 2.36 22.93
N GLN A 14 -1.35 1.02 22.98
CA GLN A 14 -2.21 0.29 23.93
C GLN A 14 -1.80 0.57 25.38
N CYS A 15 -0.51 0.61 25.69
CA CYS A 15 -0.03 0.99 27.03
C CYS A 15 -0.47 2.41 27.40
N VAL A 16 -0.34 3.39 26.49
CA VAL A 16 -0.82 4.76 26.71
C VAL A 16 -2.33 4.79 26.96
N ARG A 17 -3.12 3.96 26.28
CA ARG A 17 -4.58 3.85 26.53
C ARG A 17 -4.87 3.33 27.93
N ILE A 18 -4.19 2.26 28.35
CA ILE A 18 -4.37 1.66 29.68
C ILE A 18 -3.99 2.67 30.77
N LEU A 19 -2.81 3.30 30.66
CA LEU A 19 -2.35 4.31 31.61
C LEU A 19 -3.28 5.53 31.67
N SER A 20 -3.77 6.00 30.52
CA SER A 20 -4.74 7.09 30.48
C SER A 20 -6.09 6.72 31.14
N GLY A 21 -6.42 5.43 31.22
CA GLY A 21 -7.62 4.93 31.88
C GLY A 21 -7.59 5.12 33.40
N LEU A 22 -6.39 5.16 33.99
CA LEU A 22 -6.18 5.42 35.43
C LEU A 22 -6.36 6.89 35.81
N ILE A 23 -6.37 7.80 34.82
CA ILE A 23 -6.57 9.24 35.05
C ILE A 23 -8.07 9.52 35.13
N PRO A 24 -8.61 9.97 36.28
CA PRO A 24 -10.06 10.10 36.49
C PRO A 24 -10.67 11.27 35.70
N PHE A 25 -9.92 12.36 35.50
CA PHE A 25 -10.41 13.57 34.87
C PHE A 25 -10.25 13.54 33.33
N LYS A 26 -11.35 13.81 32.62
CA LYS A 26 -11.42 13.75 31.15
C LYS A 26 -10.44 14.72 30.46
N SER A 27 -10.27 15.93 30.99
CA SER A 27 -9.38 16.97 30.44
C SER A 27 -7.90 16.56 30.51
N TYR A 28 -7.46 16.06 31.67
CA TYR A 28 -6.10 15.56 31.87
C TYR A 28 -5.83 14.30 31.06
N ARG A 29 -6.81 13.39 30.97
CA ARG A 29 -6.73 12.21 30.11
C ARG A 29 -6.54 12.58 28.64
N LYS A 30 -7.27 13.59 28.15
CA LYS A 30 -7.13 14.09 26.77
C LYS A 30 -5.73 14.64 26.53
N ARG A 31 -5.26 15.56 27.39
CA ARG A 31 -3.89 16.12 27.32
C ARG A 31 -2.80 15.04 27.37
N PHE A 32 -2.94 14.06 28.26
CA PHE A 32 -2.02 12.94 28.37
C PHE A 32 -1.99 12.11 27.08
N ARG A 33 -3.17 11.79 26.53
CA ARG A 33 -3.23 11.08 25.26
C ARG A 33 -2.60 11.88 24.13
N GLU A 34 -2.89 13.17 24.02
CA GLU A 34 -2.30 14.04 22.99
C GLU A 34 -0.78 14.14 23.10
N ALA A 35 -0.23 14.18 24.32
CA ALA A 35 1.21 14.26 24.54
C ALA A 35 1.94 12.93 24.25
N PHE A 36 1.29 11.79 24.51
CA PHE A 36 1.96 10.49 24.50
C PHE A 36 1.51 9.54 23.39
N PHE A 37 0.35 9.72 22.75
CA PHE A 37 -0.02 8.90 21.60
C PHE A 37 0.96 9.16 20.46
N LYS A 38 1.59 8.09 19.98
CA LYS A 38 2.36 8.17 18.76
C LYS A 38 1.42 7.99 17.59
N GLU A 39 1.45 8.93 16.64
CA GLU A 39 0.77 8.73 15.37
C GLU A 39 1.35 7.47 14.71
N THR A 40 0.48 6.56 14.30
CA THR A 40 0.89 5.50 13.39
C THR A 40 1.39 6.16 12.11
N PRO A 41 2.51 5.68 11.52
CA PRO A 41 2.97 6.20 10.25
C PRO A 41 1.80 6.19 9.25
N PRO A 42 1.67 7.23 8.42
CA PRO A 42 0.52 7.37 7.57
C PRO A 42 0.41 6.14 6.67
N TYR A 43 -0.81 5.63 6.54
CA TYR A 43 -1.14 4.44 5.74
C TYR A 43 -0.72 4.60 4.25
N PHE A 44 -0.52 5.85 3.82
CA PHE A 44 0.05 6.23 2.53
C PHE A 44 1.18 7.26 2.71
N VAL A 45 2.12 7.28 1.77
CA VAL A 45 3.09 8.36 1.61
C VAL A 45 2.73 9.19 0.37
N ARG A 46 3.11 10.46 0.35
CA ARG A 46 3.03 11.28 -0.86
C ARG A 46 4.38 11.29 -1.56
N HIS A 47 4.45 10.75 -2.76
CA HIS A 47 5.60 10.82 -3.65
C HIS A 47 5.44 12.00 -4.62
N SER A 48 6.55 12.67 -4.94
CA SER A 48 6.54 13.83 -5.85
C SER A 48 6.08 13.46 -7.26
N LEU A 49 6.44 12.28 -7.76
CA LEU A 49 6.10 11.81 -9.11
C LEU A 49 4.79 11.01 -9.18
N TYR A 50 4.46 10.23 -8.14
CA TYR A 50 3.37 9.23 -8.18
C TYR A 50 2.20 9.58 -7.26
N GLY A 51 2.22 10.75 -6.61
CA GLY A 51 1.16 11.17 -5.71
C GLY A 51 1.01 10.25 -4.49
N LYS A 52 -0.21 9.82 -4.16
CA LYS A 52 -0.47 8.96 -2.99
C LYS A 52 -0.06 7.52 -3.29
N ILE A 53 0.87 7.01 -2.49
CA ILE A 53 1.33 5.63 -2.52
C ILE A 53 0.95 4.95 -1.21
N TYR A 54 0.05 3.98 -1.29
CA TYR A 54 -0.37 3.18 -0.13
C TYR A 54 0.66 2.08 0.18
N MET A 55 0.75 1.68 1.45
CA MET A 55 1.63 0.58 1.86
C MET A 55 1.36 -0.73 1.08
N PRO A 56 2.35 -1.60 0.86
CA PRO A 56 3.77 -1.45 1.22
C PRO A 56 4.47 -0.36 0.40
N HIS A 57 5.41 0.36 1.02
CA HIS A 57 6.13 1.44 0.36
C HIS A 57 7.14 0.88 -0.63
N TYR A 58 7.12 1.42 -1.84
CA TYR A 58 8.05 1.16 -2.93
C TYR A 58 9.40 1.77 -2.57
N GLU A 59 10.49 1.25 -3.13
CA GLU A 59 11.80 1.86 -2.97
C GLU A 59 11.77 3.26 -3.59
N LEU A 60 11.82 4.30 -2.75
CA LEU A 60 11.62 5.68 -3.18
C LEU A 60 12.84 6.24 -3.93
N ALA A 61 13.99 5.56 -3.82
CA ALA A 61 15.23 5.95 -4.47
C ALA A 61 15.29 5.57 -5.96
N PHE A 62 14.43 4.67 -6.44
CA PHE A 62 14.44 4.22 -7.83
C PHE A 62 13.16 4.61 -8.56
N PRO A 63 13.26 5.19 -9.77
CA PRO A 63 12.09 5.49 -10.58
C PRO A 63 11.41 4.18 -11.00
N ILE A 64 10.09 4.15 -10.87
CA ILE A 64 9.25 3.09 -11.37
C ILE A 64 9.11 3.29 -12.88
N ILE A 65 9.50 2.25 -13.63
CA ILE A 65 9.56 2.28 -15.08
C ILE A 65 8.14 2.10 -15.65
N TYR A 66 7.69 3.07 -16.46
CA TYR A 66 6.37 3.07 -17.13
C TYR A 66 6.23 2.01 -18.24
N GLN A 67 7.31 1.33 -18.58
CA GLN A 67 7.32 0.31 -19.63
C GLN A 67 6.85 -1.03 -19.08
N GLU A 68 5.85 -1.60 -19.77
CA GLU A 68 5.42 -2.97 -19.55
C GLU A 68 6.58 -3.94 -19.88
N PRO A 69 6.92 -4.88 -18.98
CA PRO A 69 8.03 -5.79 -19.20
C PRO A 69 7.74 -6.74 -20.37
N GLU A 70 8.78 -7.09 -21.13
CA GLU A 70 8.67 -8.02 -22.25
C GLU A 70 8.79 -9.46 -21.76
N ILE A 71 7.70 -9.98 -21.22
CA ILE A 71 7.61 -11.36 -20.73
C ILE A 71 6.82 -12.20 -21.74
N TYR A 72 7.32 -13.39 -22.03
CA TYR A 72 6.72 -14.32 -22.97
C TYR A 72 6.41 -15.64 -22.26
N ASN A 73 5.29 -16.27 -22.63
CA ASN A 73 4.96 -17.60 -22.13
C ASN A 73 5.81 -18.69 -22.81
N ALA A 74 5.67 -19.94 -22.37
CA ALA A 74 6.42 -21.07 -22.92
C ALA A 74 6.17 -21.32 -24.42
N GLN A 75 5.10 -20.75 -25.00
CA GLN A 75 4.77 -20.81 -26.42
C GLN A 75 5.33 -19.62 -27.22
N GLY A 76 6.05 -18.70 -26.58
CA GLY A 76 6.62 -17.51 -27.23
C GLY A 76 5.60 -16.38 -27.45
N GLU A 77 4.42 -16.45 -26.84
CA GLU A 77 3.42 -15.37 -26.93
C GLU A 77 3.70 -14.31 -25.85
N LYS A 78 3.64 -13.02 -26.21
CA LYS A 78 3.85 -11.92 -25.27
C LYS A 78 2.71 -11.86 -24.25
N MET A 79 3.06 -11.91 -22.97
CA MET A 79 2.11 -11.81 -21.86
C MET A 79 1.87 -10.35 -21.50
N ARG A 80 0.62 -10.01 -21.18
CA ARG A 80 0.26 -8.69 -20.66
C ARG A 80 0.57 -8.60 -19.17
N THR A 81 1.02 -7.46 -18.67
CA THR A 81 1.25 -7.25 -17.24
C THR A 81 0.32 -6.16 -16.71
N PHE A 82 -0.38 -6.44 -15.62
CA PHE A 82 -1.32 -5.53 -15.01
C PHE A 82 -0.95 -5.25 -13.56
N PHE A 83 -1.15 -4.01 -13.11
CA PHE A 83 -0.95 -3.68 -11.71
C PHE A 83 -2.10 -4.24 -10.88
N VAL A 84 -1.80 -4.95 -9.79
CA VAL A 84 -2.82 -5.42 -8.83
C VAL A 84 -2.51 -4.97 -7.41
N ARG A 85 -3.56 -4.54 -6.71
CA ARG A 85 -3.53 -4.22 -5.30
C ARG A 85 -4.55 -5.04 -4.52
N SER A 86 -4.06 -5.87 -3.61
CA SER A 86 -4.85 -6.68 -2.68
C SER A 86 -4.20 -6.65 -1.30
N TYR A 87 -5.01 -6.75 -0.26
CA TYR A 87 -4.54 -6.89 1.12
C TYR A 87 -4.30 -8.34 1.53
N LEU A 88 -4.88 -9.30 0.80
CA LEU A 88 -4.85 -10.71 1.14
C LEU A 88 -3.84 -11.48 0.28
N ASP A 89 -3.63 -11.08 -0.97
CA ASP A 89 -2.78 -11.79 -1.92
C ASP A 89 -1.29 -11.40 -1.84
N ALA A 90 -0.77 -11.19 -0.63
CA ALA A 90 0.60 -10.73 -0.40
C ALA A 90 1.67 -11.77 -0.79
N HIS A 91 1.31 -13.04 -0.94
CA HIS A 91 2.27 -14.14 -1.15
C HIS A 91 2.19 -14.83 -2.52
N TYR A 92 1.16 -14.59 -3.33
CA TYR A 92 0.98 -15.33 -4.59
C TYR A 92 0.44 -14.42 -5.71
N PRO A 93 1.28 -13.56 -6.30
CA PRO A 93 0.83 -12.65 -7.35
C PRO A 93 0.66 -13.34 -8.70
N ASN A 94 1.42 -14.40 -9.00
CA ASN A 94 1.41 -14.96 -10.35
C ASN A 94 0.29 -16.00 -10.44
N SER A 95 -0.86 -15.59 -10.98
CA SER A 95 -1.85 -16.58 -11.43
C SER A 95 -1.27 -17.37 -12.59
N ASP A 96 -1.64 -18.64 -12.72
CA ASP A 96 -1.26 -19.54 -13.84
C ASP A 96 -1.92 -19.15 -15.19
N SER A 97 -2.16 -17.86 -15.40
CA SER A 97 -2.78 -17.37 -16.64
C SER A 97 -1.80 -17.47 -17.78
N LYS A 98 -2.23 -18.08 -18.88
CA LYS A 98 -1.46 -18.11 -20.14
C LYS A 98 -1.29 -16.72 -20.77
N TYR A 99 -2.19 -15.78 -20.42
CA TYR A 99 -2.37 -14.53 -21.16
C TYR A 99 -1.77 -13.30 -20.46
N PHE A 100 -1.72 -13.30 -19.13
CA PHE A 100 -1.30 -12.12 -18.39
C PHE A 100 -0.66 -12.45 -17.04
N LEU A 101 0.04 -11.46 -16.49
CA LEU A 101 0.73 -11.47 -15.22
C LEU A 101 0.23 -10.34 -14.34
N TRP A 102 0.30 -10.55 -13.04
CA TRP A 102 0.02 -9.52 -12.06
C TRP A 102 1.32 -8.96 -11.50
N ASP A 103 1.48 -7.65 -11.57
CA ASP A 103 2.57 -6.92 -10.94
C ASP A 103 2.02 -6.12 -9.75
N ARG A 104 2.65 -6.22 -8.59
CA ARG A 104 2.24 -5.49 -7.36
C ARG A 104 3.13 -4.29 -7.07
N PHE A 105 4.22 -4.16 -7.82
CA PHE A 105 5.28 -3.20 -7.58
C PHE A 105 5.38 -2.16 -8.70
N ASN A 106 4.80 -2.42 -9.86
CA ASN A 106 4.79 -1.45 -10.95
C ASN A 106 3.47 -0.64 -11.00
N ILE A 107 3.34 0.37 -10.13
CA ILE A 107 2.22 1.35 -10.17
C ILE A 107 2.25 2.26 -11.40
N ALA A 108 3.30 2.18 -12.21
CA ALA A 108 3.42 2.97 -13.42
C ALA A 108 2.70 2.29 -14.60
N LEU A 109 2.29 1.03 -14.46
CA LEU A 109 1.49 0.32 -15.46
C LEU A 109 0.16 1.05 -15.73
N PRO A 110 -0.34 1.03 -16.97
CA PRO A 110 -1.53 1.80 -17.33
C PRO A 110 -2.83 1.20 -16.81
N VAL A 111 -2.88 -0.07 -16.41
CA VAL A 111 -4.13 -0.71 -15.95
C VAL A 111 -3.96 -1.23 -14.54
N HIS A 112 -4.83 -0.76 -13.65
CA HIS A 112 -4.79 -1.04 -12.22
C HIS A 112 -6.04 -1.81 -11.80
N PHE A 113 -5.83 -2.88 -11.03
CA PHE A 113 -6.86 -3.72 -10.46
C PHE A 113 -6.79 -3.63 -8.94
N TYR A 114 -7.94 -3.42 -8.30
CA TYR A 114 -8.03 -3.30 -6.84
C TYR A 114 -8.98 -4.36 -6.30
N LYS A 115 -8.58 -5.05 -5.23
CA LYS A 115 -9.37 -6.08 -4.57
C LYS A 115 -9.73 -5.69 -3.13
N GLU A 116 -10.74 -6.37 -2.59
CA GLU A 116 -11.22 -6.22 -1.21
C GLU A 116 -11.41 -4.74 -0.81
N LYS A 117 -10.85 -4.33 0.34
CA LYS A 117 -10.90 -2.95 0.82
C LYS A 117 -9.99 -2.00 0.05
N ALA A 118 -9.09 -2.50 -0.82
CA ALA A 118 -8.25 -1.66 -1.66
C ALA A 118 -9.04 -1.02 -2.81
N ILE A 119 -10.28 -1.44 -3.07
CA ILE A 119 -11.16 -0.83 -4.08
C ILE A 119 -11.46 0.65 -3.79
N LEU A 120 -11.33 1.06 -2.53
CA LEU A 120 -11.49 2.46 -2.09
C LEU A 120 -10.20 3.27 -2.21
N GLU A 121 -9.13 2.65 -2.70
CA GLU A 121 -7.83 3.26 -2.87
C GLU A 121 -7.58 3.52 -4.34
N THR A 122 -6.87 4.61 -4.63
CA THR A 122 -6.46 4.93 -5.99
C THR A 122 -5.01 5.38 -5.93
N MET A 123 -4.12 4.54 -6.46
CA MET A 123 -2.74 4.89 -6.75
C MET A 123 -2.77 5.84 -7.95
N ASN A 124 -2.20 7.03 -7.81
CA ASN A 124 -2.31 8.04 -8.85
C ASN A 124 -1.20 7.88 -9.89
N ASN A 125 -1.56 7.60 -11.14
CA ASN A 125 -0.62 7.54 -12.25
C ASN A 125 -0.69 8.88 -13.01
N ASN A 126 -0.11 9.95 -12.44
CA ASN A 126 -0.09 11.29 -13.04
C ASN A 126 0.88 11.37 -14.25
N GLY A 127 0.57 10.60 -15.30
CA GLY A 127 1.32 10.61 -16.56
C GLY A 127 0.65 9.87 -17.73
N GLY A 128 -0.41 9.09 -17.49
CA GLY A 128 -1.16 8.45 -18.56
C GLY A 128 -2.44 7.84 -18.01
N GLY A 129 -3.59 8.22 -18.57
CA GLY A 129 -4.92 7.84 -18.11
C GLY A 129 -5.11 6.34 -18.00
N GLY A 130 -4.81 5.80 -16.82
CA GLY A 130 -5.08 4.41 -16.53
C GLY A 130 -6.56 4.21 -16.22
N GLU A 131 -7.25 3.44 -17.06
CA GLU A 131 -8.62 3.03 -16.79
C GLU A 131 -8.67 2.22 -15.49
N ILE A 132 -9.41 2.74 -14.50
CA ILE A 132 -9.74 1.99 -13.29
C ILE A 132 -10.79 0.95 -13.68
N ARG A 133 -10.43 -0.34 -13.59
CA ARG A 133 -11.36 -1.45 -13.83
C ARG A 133 -11.61 -2.20 -12.52
N LEU A 134 -12.88 -2.28 -12.15
CA LEU A 134 -13.36 -2.94 -10.93
C LEU A 134 -13.61 -4.42 -11.23
N PHE A 135 -13.20 -5.32 -10.32
CA PHE A 135 -13.40 -6.76 -10.40
C PHE A 135 -13.94 -7.30 -9.08
#